data_AF-A0A8T4HC97-F1
#
_entry.id   AF-A0A8T4HC97-F1
#
_cell.length_a   1.000
_cell.length_b   1.000
_cell.length_c   1.000
_cell.angle_alpha   90.00
_cell.angle_beta   90.00
_cell.angle_gamma   90.00
#
_symmetry.space_group_name_H-M   'P 1'
#
loop_
_entity.id
_entity.type
_entity.pdbx_description
1 polymer ?
#
loop_
_entity_poly.entity_id
_entity_poly.type
_entity_poly.pdbx_seq_one_letter_code
_entity_poly.pdbx_strand_id
1 'polypeptide(L)'
;MKVFTLLLTSLSILFFSSLQAQTAGFKYSNAALKKGTLESQFQQLSYISRTSGDYKLIRRENLDLVKVNVLDSIQGYRKQIASLKDASGSHEGSTKVLQDSIRTLKEQVTAEVAKIDSMSFLGLSVDKTVYNTVVWAIIAVLLGAAALFFSLFTKSKNDTLEYQLTAEKTQEEFQTLRKKSMEREQSLRRQLQDELNRKDN
;
A
#
# COMPACT_ATOMS: atom_id res chain seq x y z
N MET A 1 33.14 17.66 7.10
CA MET A 1 34.35 16.80 7.06
C MET A 1 35.13 16.77 8.37
N LYS A 2 35.39 17.92 9.04
CA LYS A 2 36.16 17.98 10.30
C LYS A 2 35.54 17.22 11.50
N VAL A 3 34.22 17.16 11.58
CA VAL A 3 33.50 16.43 12.65
C VAL A 3 33.55 14.91 12.42
N PHE A 4 33.51 14.48 11.16
CA PHE A 4 33.63 13.07 10.79
C PHE A 4 35.04 12.53 11.05
N THR A 5 36.07 13.33 10.79
CA THR A 5 37.47 12.96 11.11
C THR A 5 37.72 12.87 12.62
N LEU A 6 37.09 13.70 13.44
CA LEU A 6 37.20 13.64 14.90
C LEU A 6 36.48 12.42 15.50
N LEU A 7 35.36 11.99 14.91
CA LEU A 7 34.68 10.75 15.29
C LEU A 7 35.49 9.50 14.92
N LEU A 8 36.13 9.51 13.74
CA LEU A 8 36.95 8.38 13.27
C LEU A 8 38.22 8.18 14.11
N THR A 9 38.85 9.27 14.56
CA THR A 9 40.03 9.21 15.44
C THR A 9 39.67 8.80 16.86
N SER A 10 38.52 9.27 17.39
CA SER A 10 37.99 8.82 18.68
C SER A 10 37.67 7.32 18.68
N LEU A 11 37.10 6.79 17.59
CA LEU A 11 36.79 5.37 17.45
C LEU A 11 38.05 4.50 17.38
N SER A 12 39.13 4.99 16.74
CA SER A 12 40.42 4.27 16.66
C SER A 12 41.13 4.16 18.02
N ILE A 13 41.00 5.16 18.89
CA ILE A 13 41.60 5.15 20.24
C ILE A 13 40.90 4.13 21.15
N LEU A 14 39.58 3.92 20.97
CA LEU A 14 38.82 2.91 21.71
C LEU A 14 39.12 1.48 21.26
N PHE A 15 39.56 1.28 20.02
CA PHE A 15 39.97 -0.05 19.52
C PHE A 15 41.39 -0.45 19.95
N PHE A 16 42.28 0.50 20.23
CA PHE A 16 43.66 0.20 20.63
C PHE A 16 43.78 -0.30 22.08
N SER A 17 42.88 0.12 22.97
CA SER A 17 42.89 -0.28 24.38
C SER A 17 42.36 -1.70 24.64
N SER A 18 41.66 -2.32 23.69
CA SER A 18 41.16 -3.70 23.81
C SER A 18 42.19 -4.76 23.39
N LEU A 19 43.26 -4.38 22.69
CA LEU A 19 44.28 -5.30 22.17
C LEU A 19 45.34 -5.71 23.21
N GLN A 20 45.37 -5.08 24.38
CA GLN A 20 46.41 -5.33 25.41
C GLN A 20 45.99 -6.32 26.52
N ALA A 21 44.85 -6.98 26.37
CA ALA A 21 44.37 -7.98 27.32
C ALA A 21 44.52 -9.40 26.75
N GLN A 22 45.74 -9.97 26.82
CA GLN A 22 46.00 -11.42 27.03
C GLN A 22 47.44 -11.79 26.66
N THR A 23 48.32 -11.87 27.66
CA THR A 23 49.37 -12.90 27.75
C THR A 23 49.76 -13.05 29.22
N ALA A 24 48.80 -13.48 30.06
CA ALA A 24 49.13 -13.95 31.39
C ALA A 24 49.73 -15.36 31.25
N GLY A 25 51.05 -15.50 31.42
CA GLY A 25 51.69 -16.81 31.51
C GLY A 25 51.02 -17.69 32.56
N PHE A 26 50.88 -18.99 32.27
CA PHE A 26 50.22 -19.96 33.16
C PHE A 26 50.93 -19.99 34.52
N LYS A 27 50.27 -19.51 35.58
CA LYS A 27 50.78 -19.52 36.96
C LYS A 27 50.10 -20.62 37.76
N TYR A 28 50.91 -21.48 38.38
CA TYR A 28 50.45 -22.53 39.29
C TYR A 28 49.61 -21.94 40.44
N SER A 29 48.38 -22.44 40.63
CA SER A 29 47.54 -22.09 41.79
C SER A 29 46.67 -23.26 42.23
N ASN A 30 46.66 -23.57 43.52
CA ASN A 30 45.71 -24.56 44.09
C ASN A 30 44.25 -24.16 43.85
N ALA A 31 43.96 -22.87 43.70
CA ALA A 31 42.63 -22.39 43.34
C ALA A 31 42.25 -22.75 41.89
N ALA A 32 43.22 -22.86 40.98
CA ALA A 32 42.97 -23.23 39.59
C ALA A 32 42.45 -24.66 39.45
N LEU A 33 42.89 -25.59 40.32
CA LEU A 33 42.39 -26.97 40.35
C LEU A 33 40.95 -27.07 40.84
N LYS A 34 40.51 -26.14 41.71
CA LYS A 34 39.17 -26.16 42.33
C LYS A 34 38.14 -25.28 41.63
N LYS A 35 38.56 -24.17 41.01
CA LYS A 35 37.65 -23.11 40.50
C LYS A 35 37.97 -22.64 39.08
N GLY A 36 38.98 -23.19 38.41
CA GLY A 36 39.33 -22.85 37.03
C GLY A 36 38.38 -23.48 36.01
N THR A 37 38.53 -23.10 34.73
CA THR A 37 37.89 -23.82 33.62
C THR A 37 38.33 -25.28 33.61
N LEU A 38 37.53 -26.16 33.01
CA LEU A 38 37.89 -27.58 32.96
C LEU A 38 39.28 -27.80 32.31
N GLU A 39 39.58 -27.04 31.25
CA GLU A 39 40.89 -26.99 30.61
C GLU A 39 42.00 -26.60 31.59
N SER A 40 41.81 -25.53 32.36
CA SER A 40 42.78 -25.09 33.37
C SER A 40 43.00 -26.14 34.46
N GLN A 41 41.93 -26.85 34.86
CA GLN A 41 42.02 -27.93 35.84
C GLN A 41 42.83 -29.13 35.31
N PHE A 42 42.65 -29.51 34.04
CA PHE A 42 43.42 -30.59 33.42
C PHE A 42 44.89 -30.21 33.18
N GLN A 43 45.17 -28.99 32.71
CA GLN A 43 46.54 -28.48 32.57
C GLN A 43 47.25 -28.44 33.94
N GLN A 44 46.53 -28.01 34.98
CA GLN A 44 47.04 -27.98 36.34
C GLN A 44 47.30 -29.38 36.90
N LEU A 45 46.39 -30.34 36.63
CA LEU A 45 46.57 -31.75 37.00
C LEU A 45 47.81 -32.35 36.34
N SER A 46 48.04 -32.02 35.07
CA SER A 46 49.22 -32.42 34.29
C SER A 46 50.50 -31.77 34.83
N TYR A 47 50.45 -30.52 35.29
CA TYR A 47 51.58 -29.80 35.86
C TYR A 47 52.01 -30.32 37.24
N ILE A 48 51.07 -30.64 38.13
CA ILE A 48 51.38 -31.17 39.48
C ILE A 48 51.70 -32.66 39.53
N SER A 49 51.43 -33.37 38.45
CA SER A 49 51.73 -34.79 38.34
C SER A 49 53.24 -35.04 38.24
N ARG A 50 53.70 -36.15 38.81
CA ARG A 50 55.10 -36.57 38.69
C ARG A 50 55.26 -37.41 37.43
N THR A 51 56.14 -37.01 36.51
CA THR A 51 56.47 -37.81 35.33
C THR A 51 57.44 -38.94 35.72
N SER A 52 57.17 -40.16 35.27
CA SER A 52 58.04 -41.33 35.37
C SER A 52 58.02 -42.08 34.05
N GLY A 53 59.08 -41.92 33.25
CA GLY A 53 59.09 -42.41 31.86
C GLY A 53 57.94 -41.81 31.06
N ASP A 54 57.17 -42.67 30.39
CA ASP A 54 56.00 -42.30 29.58
C ASP A 54 54.73 -42.09 30.42
N TYR A 55 54.79 -42.27 31.74
CA TYR A 55 53.63 -42.20 32.62
C TYR A 55 53.63 -40.93 33.47
N LYS A 56 52.43 -40.37 33.71
CA LYS A 56 52.21 -39.30 34.69
C LYS A 56 51.52 -39.85 35.93
N LEU A 57 52.20 -39.79 37.07
CA LEU A 57 51.66 -40.15 38.37
C LEU A 57 50.87 -38.97 38.92
N ILE A 58 49.56 -39.14 38.96
CA ILE A 58 48.61 -38.17 39.48
C ILE A 58 48.18 -38.63 40.87
N ARG A 59 48.14 -37.71 41.83
CA ARG A 59 47.61 -38.02 43.15
C ARG A 59 46.10 -38.22 43.11
N ARG A 60 45.61 -39.26 43.79
CA ARG A 60 44.22 -39.72 43.72
C ARG A 60 43.23 -38.62 44.09
N GLU A 61 43.54 -37.83 45.11
CA GLU A 61 42.68 -36.75 45.59
C GLU A 61 42.45 -35.65 44.53
N ASN A 62 43.46 -35.36 43.70
CA ASN A 62 43.33 -34.37 42.63
C ASN A 62 42.50 -34.91 41.47
N LEU A 63 42.68 -36.20 41.16
CA LEU A 63 41.89 -36.88 40.13
C LEU A 63 40.41 -36.97 40.52
N ASP A 64 40.12 -37.33 41.78
CA ASP A 64 38.76 -37.40 42.30
C ASP A 64 38.08 -36.02 42.29
N LEU A 65 38.83 -34.95 42.60
CA LEU A 65 38.31 -33.58 42.56
C LEU A 65 37.95 -33.13 41.13
N VAL A 66 38.84 -33.34 40.17
CA VAL A 66 38.57 -33.01 38.76
C VAL A 66 37.40 -33.84 38.23
N LYS A 67 37.31 -35.12 38.62
CA LYS A 67 36.18 -36.00 38.26
C LYS A 67 34.85 -35.44 38.76
N VAL A 68 34.76 -34.98 40.00
CA VAL A 68 33.54 -34.36 40.54
C VAL A 68 33.18 -33.09 39.76
N ASN A 69 34.14 -32.21 39.49
CA ASN A 69 33.92 -30.98 38.74
C ASN A 69 33.47 -31.23 37.29
N VAL A 70 34.02 -32.26 36.63
CA VAL A 70 33.58 -32.71 35.30
C VAL A 70 32.14 -33.18 35.34
N LEU A 71 31.79 -34.03 36.31
CA LEU A 71 30.43 -34.54 36.45
C LEU A 71 29.42 -33.44 36.73
N ASP A 72 29.77 -32.47 37.58
CA ASP A 72 28.96 -31.28 37.86
C ASP A 72 28.74 -30.44 36.60
N SER A 73 29.81 -30.17 35.84
CA SER A 73 29.73 -29.43 34.57
C SER A 73 28.86 -30.16 33.54
N ILE A 74 28.99 -31.47 33.41
CA ILE A 74 28.15 -32.29 32.53
C ILE A 74 26.69 -32.25 32.98
N GLN A 75 26.41 -32.31 34.28
CA GLN A 75 25.06 -32.20 34.80
C GLN A 75 24.47 -30.80 34.54
N GLY A 76 25.28 -29.75 34.69
CA GLY A 76 24.93 -28.37 34.33
C GLY A 76 24.57 -28.23 32.85
N TYR A 77 25.40 -28.76 31.95
CA TYR A 77 25.12 -28.75 30.51
C TYR A 77 23.88 -29.57 30.15
N ARG A 78 23.66 -30.73 30.78
CA ARG A 78 22.43 -31.52 30.57
C ARG A 78 21.17 -30.75 30.98
N LYS A 79 21.21 -30.02 32.10
CA LYS A 79 20.09 -29.16 32.53
C LYS A 79 19.84 -28.02 31.55
N GLN A 80 20.90 -27.37 31.08
CA GLN A 80 20.78 -26.31 30.06
C GLN A 80 20.18 -26.84 28.77
N ILE A 81 20.66 -27.98 28.26
CA ILE A 81 20.12 -28.62 27.05
C ILE A 81 18.64 -28.99 27.23
N ALA A 82 18.24 -29.50 28.39
CA ALA A 82 16.84 -29.77 28.69
C ALA A 82 16.00 -28.49 28.64
N SER A 83 16.44 -27.41 29.32
CA SER A 83 15.73 -26.12 29.28
C SER A 83 15.65 -25.49 27.89
N LEU A 84 16.70 -25.62 27.07
CA LEU A 84 16.70 -25.14 25.69
C LEU A 84 15.73 -25.95 24.83
N LYS A 85 15.65 -27.27 25.04
CA LYS A 85 14.70 -28.13 24.34
C LYS A 85 13.25 -27.79 24.70
N ASP A 86 12.97 -27.53 25.97
CA ASP A 86 11.64 -27.12 26.44
C ASP A 86 11.26 -25.74 25.87
N ALA A 87 12.20 -24.79 25.88
CA ALA A 87 12.00 -23.47 25.27
C ALA A 87 11.76 -23.58 23.74
N SER A 88 12.52 -24.41 23.03
CA SER A 88 12.33 -24.66 21.60
C SER A 88 10.95 -25.26 21.31
N GLY A 89 10.50 -26.23 22.11
CA GLY A 89 9.16 -26.80 21.99
C GLY A 89 8.05 -25.77 22.23
N SER A 90 8.24 -24.86 23.20
CA SER A 90 7.32 -23.74 23.44
C SER A 90 7.27 -22.75 22.27
N HIS A 91 8.42 -22.45 21.67
CA HIS A 91 8.50 -21.60 20.47
C HIS A 91 7.82 -22.26 19.27
N GLU A 92 8.01 -23.57 19.05
CA GLU A 92 7.29 -24.33 18.00
C GLU A 92 5.77 -24.36 18.23
N GLY A 93 5.32 -24.46 19.48
CA GLY A 93 3.90 -24.35 19.83
C GLY A 93 3.34 -22.97 19.46
N SER A 94 4.07 -21.92 19.82
CA SER A 94 3.67 -20.53 19.56
C SER A 94 3.64 -20.19 18.06
N THR A 95 4.59 -20.71 17.28
CA THR A 95 4.61 -20.51 15.82
C THR A 95 3.45 -21.24 15.14
N LYS A 96 3.08 -22.44 15.58
CA LYS A 96 1.88 -23.13 15.10
C LYS A 96 0.60 -22.34 15.40
N VAL A 97 0.43 -21.88 16.64
CA VAL A 97 -0.73 -21.06 17.02
C VAL A 97 -0.81 -19.77 16.19
N LEU A 98 0.33 -19.13 15.94
CA LEU A 98 0.39 -17.92 15.13
C LEU A 98 0.08 -18.20 13.66
N GLN A 99 0.58 -19.31 13.10
CA GLN A 99 0.27 -19.74 11.74
C GLN A 99 -1.22 -20.08 11.57
N ASP A 100 -1.80 -20.78 12.55
CA ASP A 100 -3.24 -21.07 12.58
C ASP A 100 -4.06 -19.80 12.67
N SER A 101 -3.66 -18.84 13.51
CA SER A 101 -4.30 -17.52 13.61
C SER A 101 -4.22 -16.74 12.30
N ILE A 102 -3.09 -16.77 11.60
CA ILE A 102 -2.94 -16.13 10.29
C ILE A 102 -3.84 -16.78 9.25
N ARG A 103 -3.95 -18.12 9.27
CA ARG A 103 -4.83 -18.87 8.36
C ARG A 103 -6.30 -18.51 8.60
N THR A 104 -6.76 -18.54 9.86
CA THR A 104 -8.14 -18.18 10.20
C THR A 104 -8.45 -16.73 9.87
N LEU A 105 -7.51 -15.80 10.11
CA LEU A 105 -7.68 -14.40 9.74
C LEU A 105 -7.77 -14.22 8.22
N LYS A 106 -6.96 -14.94 7.44
CA LYS A 106 -7.06 -14.93 5.98
C LYS A 106 -8.41 -15.47 5.51
N GLU A 107 -8.86 -16.59 6.07
CA GLU A 107 -10.18 -17.16 5.74
C GLU A 107 -11.32 -16.19 6.09
N GLN A 108 -11.25 -15.53 7.24
CA GLN A 108 -12.20 -14.49 7.63
C GLN A 108 -12.15 -13.28 6.69
N VAL A 109 -10.96 -12.80 6.33
CA VAL A 109 -10.82 -11.68 5.37
C VAL A 109 -11.37 -12.10 4.00
N THR A 110 -11.10 -13.30 3.51
CA THR A 110 -11.65 -13.78 2.24
C THR A 110 -13.18 -13.94 2.30
N ALA A 111 -13.72 -14.45 3.41
CA ALA A 111 -15.15 -14.56 3.62
C ALA A 111 -15.83 -13.17 3.72
N GLU A 112 -15.20 -12.22 4.39
CA GLU A 112 -15.73 -10.86 4.53
C GLU A 112 -15.59 -10.06 3.24
N VAL A 113 -14.51 -10.26 2.49
CA VAL A 113 -14.39 -9.74 1.11
C VAL A 113 -15.50 -10.33 0.25
N ALA A 114 -15.74 -11.64 0.27
CA ALA A 114 -16.84 -12.26 -0.46
C ALA A 114 -18.23 -11.72 -0.05
N LYS A 115 -18.44 -11.37 1.22
CA LYS A 115 -19.66 -10.70 1.68
C LYS A 115 -19.74 -9.24 1.28
N ILE A 116 -18.64 -8.50 1.30
CA ILE A 116 -18.62 -7.08 0.88
C ILE A 116 -18.78 -6.97 -0.64
N ASP A 117 -18.28 -7.97 -1.38
CA ASP A 117 -18.53 -8.18 -2.81
C ASP A 117 -20.00 -8.51 -3.11
N SER A 118 -20.79 -8.81 -2.08
CA SER A 118 -22.23 -9.06 -2.15
C SER A 118 -23.09 -7.83 -1.85
N MET A 119 -22.55 -6.61 -2.05
CA MET A 119 -23.41 -5.42 -2.14
C MET A 119 -24.42 -5.63 -3.28
N SER A 120 -25.68 -5.83 -2.91
CA SER A 120 -26.75 -6.15 -3.86
C SER A 120 -27.16 -4.90 -4.62
N PHE A 121 -26.87 -4.86 -5.92
CA PHE A 121 -27.45 -3.90 -6.85
C PHE A 121 -28.49 -4.63 -7.69
N LEU A 122 -29.77 -4.26 -7.53
CA LEU A 122 -30.91 -4.90 -8.22
C LEU A 122 -31.04 -6.43 -7.98
N GLY A 123 -30.55 -6.95 -6.86
CA GLY A 123 -30.62 -8.38 -6.52
C GLY A 123 -29.42 -9.21 -6.95
N LEU A 124 -28.42 -8.61 -7.61
CA LEU A 124 -27.15 -9.24 -8.00
C LEU A 124 -26.00 -8.69 -7.16
N SER A 125 -25.11 -9.57 -6.70
CA SER A 125 -23.86 -9.22 -6.02
C SER A 125 -22.87 -8.61 -7.01
N VAL A 126 -22.42 -7.38 -6.75
CA VAL A 126 -21.44 -6.67 -7.59
C VAL A 126 -20.31 -6.07 -6.77
N ASP A 127 -19.09 -6.19 -7.31
CA ASP A 127 -17.87 -5.60 -6.75
C ASP A 127 -17.96 -4.09 -6.63
N LYS A 128 -17.32 -3.54 -5.59
CA LYS A 128 -17.30 -2.10 -5.27
C LYS A 128 -16.80 -1.24 -6.45
N THR A 129 -15.87 -1.77 -7.24
CA THR A 129 -15.34 -1.13 -8.45
C THR A 129 -16.42 -1.08 -9.52
N VAL A 130 -17.09 -2.21 -9.77
CA VAL A 130 -18.17 -2.30 -10.77
C VAL A 130 -19.33 -1.40 -10.39
N TYR A 131 -19.72 -1.35 -9.12
CA TYR A 131 -20.75 -0.44 -8.63
C TYR A 131 -20.41 1.02 -8.94
N ASN A 132 -19.22 1.48 -8.57
CA ASN A 132 -18.81 2.86 -8.81
C ASN A 132 -18.79 3.18 -10.32
N THR A 133 -18.28 2.27 -11.16
CA THR A 133 -18.28 2.43 -12.62
C THR A 133 -19.70 2.53 -13.19
N VAL A 134 -20.62 1.66 -12.76
CA VAL A 134 -22.01 1.66 -13.23
C VAL A 134 -22.73 2.93 -12.82
N VAL A 135 -22.56 3.38 -11.56
CA VAL A 135 -23.19 4.62 -11.07
C VAL A 135 -22.68 5.83 -11.86
N TRP A 136 -21.37 5.96 -12.07
CA TRP A 136 -20.82 7.05 -12.87
C TRP A 136 -21.23 6.98 -14.35
N ALA A 137 -21.37 5.78 -14.92
CA ALA A 137 -21.88 5.61 -16.27
C ALA A 137 -23.34 6.09 -16.40
N ILE A 138 -24.20 5.76 -15.43
CA ILE A 138 -25.58 6.25 -15.40
C ILE A 138 -25.60 7.78 -15.28
N ILE A 139 -24.79 8.36 -14.39
CA ILE A 139 -24.67 9.82 -14.23
C ILE A 139 -24.23 10.47 -15.55
N ALA A 140 -23.25 9.91 -16.25
CA ALA A 140 -22.75 10.45 -17.51
C ALA A 140 -23.82 10.42 -18.62
N VAL A 141 -24.58 9.32 -18.73
CA VAL A 141 -25.69 9.21 -19.69
C VAL A 141 -26.77 10.23 -19.39
N LEU A 142 -27.14 10.39 -18.11
CA LEU A 142 -28.18 11.33 -17.69
C LEU A 142 -27.77 12.78 -17.95
N LEU A 143 -26.50 13.13 -17.67
CA LEU A 143 -25.94 14.44 -17.99
C LEU A 143 -25.91 14.70 -19.50
N GLY A 144 -25.52 13.70 -20.30
CA GLY A 144 -25.56 13.78 -21.75
C GLY A 144 -26.98 14.03 -22.27
N ALA A 145 -27.96 13.28 -21.78
CA ALA A 145 -29.37 13.47 -22.14
C ALA A 145 -29.88 14.86 -21.74
N ALA A 146 -29.55 15.33 -20.52
CA ALA A 146 -29.93 16.66 -20.05
C ALA A 146 -29.32 17.78 -20.92
N ALA A 147 -28.05 17.64 -21.31
CA ALA A 147 -27.38 18.60 -22.21
C ALA A 147 -28.00 18.61 -23.61
N LEU A 148 -28.38 17.45 -24.15
CA LEU A 148 -29.12 17.34 -25.41
C LEU A 148 -30.49 18.01 -25.31
N PHE A 149 -31.26 17.74 -24.26
CA PHE A 149 -32.55 18.40 -24.03
C PHE A 149 -32.40 19.91 -23.93
N PHE A 150 -31.40 20.40 -23.20
CA PHE A 150 -31.15 21.83 -23.08
C PHE A 150 -30.80 22.46 -24.44
N SER A 151 -30.00 21.78 -25.26
CA SER A 151 -29.62 22.24 -26.60
C SER A 151 -30.79 22.23 -27.59
N LEU A 152 -31.64 21.22 -27.53
CA LEU A 152 -32.86 21.13 -28.35
C LEU A 152 -33.87 22.22 -27.94
N PHE A 153 -34.01 22.47 -26.65
CA PHE A 153 -34.90 23.50 -26.12
C PHE A 153 -34.48 24.91 -26.54
N THR A 154 -33.18 25.23 -26.50
CA THR A 154 -32.68 26.55 -26.94
C THR A 154 -32.80 26.73 -28.44
N LYS A 155 -32.50 25.69 -29.24
CA LYS A 155 -32.70 25.72 -30.70
C LYS A 155 -34.17 25.94 -31.07
N SER A 156 -35.08 25.16 -30.49
CA SER A 156 -36.51 25.28 -30.76
C SER A 156 -37.06 26.68 -30.45
N LYS A 157 -36.55 27.33 -29.40
CA LYS A 157 -36.93 28.72 -29.08
C LYS A 157 -36.46 29.72 -30.14
N ASN A 158 -35.25 29.56 -30.67
CA ASN A 158 -34.74 30.48 -31.70
C ASN A 158 -35.46 30.29 -33.04
N ASP A 159 -35.66 29.04 -33.45
CA ASP A 159 -36.37 28.71 -34.68
C ASP A 159 -37.80 29.29 -34.67
N THR A 160 -38.49 29.20 -33.53
CA THR A 160 -39.84 29.76 -33.37
C THR A 160 -39.87 31.28 -33.57
N LEU A 161 -38.84 32.00 -33.09
CA LEU A 161 -38.73 33.45 -33.30
C LEU A 161 -38.45 33.80 -34.76
N GLU A 162 -37.58 33.03 -35.43
CA GLU A 162 -37.30 33.21 -36.86
C GLU A 162 -38.54 32.95 -37.72
N TYR A 163 -39.31 31.91 -37.42
CA TYR A 163 -40.57 31.63 -38.13
C TYR A 163 -41.61 32.74 -37.93
N GLN A 164 -41.73 33.31 -36.73
CA GLN A 164 -42.63 34.45 -36.48
C GLN A 164 -42.19 35.70 -37.27
N LEU A 165 -40.91 36.04 -37.25
CA LEU A 165 -40.36 37.17 -38.02
C LEU A 165 -40.54 36.98 -39.53
N THR A 166 -40.34 35.74 -40.01
CA THR A 166 -40.49 35.42 -41.42
C THR A 166 -41.96 35.53 -41.84
N ALA A 167 -42.88 35.04 -41.00
CA ALA A 167 -44.32 35.16 -41.22
C ALA A 167 -44.76 36.64 -41.27
N GLU A 168 -44.25 37.46 -40.35
CA GLU A 168 -44.53 38.90 -40.30
C GLU A 168 -44.04 39.61 -41.56
N LYS A 169 -42.80 39.34 -42.00
CA LYS A 169 -42.26 39.90 -43.25
C LYS A 169 -43.08 39.50 -44.48
N THR A 170 -43.45 38.22 -44.61
CA THR A 170 -44.31 37.78 -45.73
C THR A 170 -45.68 38.43 -45.72
N GLN A 171 -46.24 38.71 -44.54
CA GLN A 171 -47.52 39.40 -44.41
C GLN A 171 -47.40 40.86 -44.83
N GLU A 172 -46.33 41.54 -44.44
CA GLU A 172 -46.04 42.93 -44.85
C GLU A 172 -45.82 43.03 -46.37
N GLU A 173 -45.06 42.09 -46.96
CA GLU A 173 -44.87 42.01 -48.40
C GLU A 173 -46.19 41.77 -49.14
N PHE A 174 -47.05 40.89 -48.63
CA PHE A 174 -48.37 40.63 -49.21
C PHE A 174 -49.27 41.87 -49.15
N GLN A 175 -49.30 42.58 -48.03
CA GLN A 175 -50.03 43.85 -47.90
C GLN A 175 -49.50 44.92 -48.88
N THR A 176 -48.18 44.99 -49.03
CA THR A 176 -47.53 45.92 -49.97
C THR A 176 -47.86 45.58 -51.42
N LEU A 177 -47.86 44.30 -51.78
CA LEU A 177 -48.28 43.82 -53.11
C LEU A 177 -49.75 44.15 -53.37
N ARG A 178 -50.63 43.92 -52.40
CA ARG A 178 -52.06 44.25 -52.51
C ARG A 178 -52.29 45.76 -52.67
N LYS A 179 -51.53 46.59 -51.95
CA LYS A 179 -51.58 48.04 -52.10
C LYS A 179 -51.11 48.47 -53.50
N LYS A 180 -49.98 47.93 -53.97
CA LYS A 180 -49.46 48.20 -55.32
C LYS A 180 -50.41 47.73 -56.43
N SER A 181 -51.05 46.57 -56.30
CA SER A 181 -52.01 46.09 -57.29
C SER A 181 -53.24 47.00 -57.34
N MET A 182 -53.75 47.42 -56.18
CA MET A 182 -54.85 48.37 -56.11
C MET A 182 -54.49 49.73 -56.71
N GLU A 183 -53.28 50.25 -56.44
CA GLU A 183 -52.79 51.48 -57.05
C GLU A 183 -52.67 51.38 -58.57
N ARG A 184 -52.21 50.23 -59.09
CA ARG A 184 -52.17 49.96 -60.54
C ARG A 184 -53.56 49.89 -61.16
N GLU A 185 -54.51 49.23 -60.50
CA GLU A 185 -55.89 49.17 -60.99
C GLU A 185 -56.53 50.56 -60.98
N GLN A 186 -56.31 51.35 -59.94
CA GLN A 186 -56.80 52.72 -59.85
C GLN A 186 -56.18 53.62 -60.93
N SER A 187 -54.88 53.51 -61.19
CA SER A 187 -54.21 54.28 -62.24
C SER A 187 -54.66 53.86 -63.63
N LEU A 188 -54.83 52.55 -63.89
CA LEU A 188 -55.34 52.03 -65.15
C LEU A 188 -56.78 52.52 -65.42
N ARG A 189 -57.64 52.50 -64.40
CA ARG A 189 -59.01 53.04 -64.50
C ARG A 189 -59.01 54.55 -64.79
N ARG A 190 -58.12 55.32 -64.16
CA ARG A 190 -57.96 56.75 -64.45
C ARG A 190 -57.55 56.98 -65.92
N GLN A 191 -56.53 56.26 -66.40
CA GLN A 191 -56.08 56.34 -67.79
C GLN A 191 -57.19 55.95 -68.79
N LEU A 192 -57.96 54.90 -68.50
CA LEU A 192 -59.09 54.50 -69.34
C LEU A 192 -60.19 55.57 -69.39
N GLN A 193 -60.48 56.22 -68.27
CA GLN A 193 -61.44 57.32 -68.23
C GLN A 193 -60.95 58.54 -69.03
N ASP A 194 -59.66 58.88 -68.91
CA ASP A 194 -59.06 59.97 -69.67
C ASP A 194 -59.06 59.68 -71.19
N GLU A 195 -58.82 58.43 -71.60
CA GLU A 195 -58.91 57.98 -72.99
C GLU A 195 -60.35 58.02 -73.54
N LEU A 196 -61.36 57.68 -72.73
CA LEU A 196 -62.77 57.83 -73.10
C LEU A 196 -63.16 59.30 -73.26
N ASN A 197 -62.83 60.14 -72.27
CA ASN A 197 -63.13 61.57 -72.29
C ASN A 197 -62.42 62.31 -73.46
N ARG A 198 -61.28 61.79 -73.93
CA ARG A 198 -60.57 62.31 -75.11
C ARG A 198 -61.22 61.94 -76.44
N LYS A 199 -61.99 60.84 -76.51
CA LYS A 199 -62.70 60.41 -77.74
C LYS A 199 -64.05 61.09 -77.94
N ASP A 200 -64.64 61.63 -76.87
CA ASP A 200 -65.97 62.28 -76.90
C ASP A 200 -65.92 63.81 -77.15
N ASN A 201 -64.74 64.39 -77.35
CA ASN A 201 -64.51 65.77 -77.84
C ASN A 201 -63.82 65.75 -79.21
#